data_AF-A0AAU8IZ56-F1
#
_entry.id   AF-A0AAU8IZ56-F1
#
_cell.length_a   1.000
_cell.length_b   1.000
_cell.length_c   1.000
_cell.angle_alpha   90.00
_cell.angle_beta   90.00
_cell.angle_gamma   90.00
#
_symmetry.space_group_name_H-M   'P 1'
#
loop_
_entity.id
_entity.type
_entity.pdbx_description
1 polymer ?
#
loop_
_entity_poly.entity_id
_entity_poly.type
_entity_poly.pdbx_seq_one_letter_code
_entity_poly.pdbx_strand_id
1 'polypeptide(L)'
;MSVVHRPLTSWVRAAVPAPGGGWTPTGPLNDADERSDARSLPRFATGWRRVALPLDGGGHALALRETATGSAVFELDDLGQPLPAGPEVARTVEALEQRWPADRWEPAEAEELRTADPDLRFSLLDRMTAEGRPVPECFHVLPWERVDRLADRVRATVGSTADRPAPDGYGGDGTVRLRHYFSPAGSRFTAALEQLDAALRAGDTQVRRVATTALCARLSGAATARIPQGTREHLAELLAAIGGADPFLSTTAALAVDRLGRAAPEPLDADGSPGTAGRTGGVVWGALEYGRPVSVRTEFALGAAGDDPQRIRETVAREAFTVTLTLSSRGDVYVSVATQVDTHERLLSAGYGDVLLLPVRVTGAAEATDVYVLLREGSRGRAGALRLTVARGRPDVVGADQSGPPLGRADVPSLDPAVVRATQACLGLSSDLDAWQDLVADLAAGHPVRRAVEEAADGGEE
;
A
#
# COMPACT_ATOMS: atom_id res chain seq x y z
N MET A 1 -4.00 -31.98 24.90
CA MET A 1 -4.23 -30.58 25.35
C MET A 1 -5.63 -30.20 24.89
N SER A 2 -6.48 -29.63 25.74
CA SER A 2 -7.79 -29.14 25.29
C SER A 2 -7.61 -27.93 24.38
N VAL A 3 -8.34 -27.89 23.28
CA VAL A 3 -8.37 -26.74 22.36
C VAL A 3 -8.81 -25.50 23.14
N VAL A 4 -8.08 -24.40 22.98
CA VAL A 4 -8.38 -23.12 23.63
C VAL A 4 -9.15 -22.26 22.65
N HIS A 5 -10.45 -22.09 22.87
CA HIS A 5 -11.28 -21.17 22.12
C HIS A 5 -11.11 -19.75 22.69
N ARG A 6 -10.55 -18.86 21.87
CA ARG A 6 -10.39 -17.43 22.19
C ARG A 6 -11.30 -16.60 21.29
N PRO A 7 -11.62 -15.35 21.67
CA PRO A 7 -12.32 -14.44 20.76
C PRO A 7 -11.67 -14.40 19.37
N LEU A 8 -12.44 -14.29 18.29
CA LEU A 8 -11.90 -13.94 16.97
C LEU A 8 -11.62 -12.45 16.89
N THR A 9 -12.48 -11.63 17.50
CA THR A 9 -12.37 -10.16 17.49
C THR A 9 -11.76 -9.61 18.76
N SER A 10 -11.32 -8.36 18.68
CA SER A 10 -10.78 -7.61 19.81
C SER A 10 -11.89 -7.16 20.79
N TRP A 11 -13.16 -7.24 20.40
CA TRP A 11 -14.30 -6.71 21.15
C TRP A 11 -15.36 -7.76 21.43
N VAL A 12 -15.71 -7.91 22.71
CA VAL A 12 -16.78 -8.78 23.18
C VAL A 12 -17.73 -8.05 24.13
N ARG A 13 -18.97 -8.52 24.21
CA ARG A 13 -19.96 -8.11 25.22
C ARG A 13 -20.62 -9.32 25.88
N ALA A 14 -21.04 -9.17 27.12
CA ALA A 14 -21.78 -10.22 27.82
C ALA A 14 -23.10 -10.51 27.09
N ALA A 15 -23.42 -11.79 26.91
CA ALA A 15 -24.69 -12.23 26.36
C ALA A 15 -25.60 -12.67 27.50
N VAL A 16 -26.82 -12.12 27.57
CA VAL A 16 -27.82 -12.47 28.60
C VAL A 16 -29.09 -13.00 27.92
N PRO A 17 -29.71 -14.08 28.44
CA PRO A 17 -30.97 -14.58 27.90
C PRO A 17 -32.08 -13.53 28.00
N ALA A 18 -32.78 -13.31 26.88
CA ALA A 18 -33.96 -12.48 26.81
C ALA A 18 -35.23 -13.30 27.16
N PRO A 19 -36.30 -12.67 27.71
CA PRO A 19 -37.55 -13.36 28.04
C PRO A 19 -38.20 -14.09 26.85
N GLY A 20 -37.95 -13.63 25.61
CA GLY A 20 -38.48 -14.20 24.38
C GLY A 20 -37.72 -15.42 23.84
N GLY A 21 -36.70 -15.92 24.55
CA GLY A 21 -35.92 -17.11 24.15
C GLY A 21 -34.68 -16.82 23.29
N GLY A 22 -34.37 -15.55 23.02
CA GLY A 22 -33.12 -15.09 22.40
C GLY A 22 -32.08 -14.67 23.43
N TRP A 23 -30.99 -14.06 22.96
CA TRP A 23 -29.92 -13.48 23.78
C TRP A 23 -29.65 -12.04 23.34
N THR A 24 -29.36 -11.17 24.29
CA THR A 24 -29.09 -9.75 24.04
C THR A 24 -27.68 -9.39 24.53
N PRO A 25 -26.88 -8.64 23.74
CA PRO A 25 -25.61 -8.09 24.22
C PRO A 25 -25.86 -7.03 25.29
N THR A 26 -25.17 -7.13 26.42
CA THR A 26 -25.30 -6.22 27.57
C THR A 26 -23.94 -5.86 28.16
N GLY A 27 -23.93 -4.78 28.96
CA GLY A 27 -22.72 -4.32 29.65
C GLY A 27 -21.73 -3.57 28.75
N PRO A 28 -20.61 -3.13 29.33
CA PRO A 28 -19.55 -2.42 28.61
C PRO A 28 -18.76 -3.36 27.69
N LEU A 29 -18.09 -2.79 26.68
CA LEU A 29 -17.13 -3.54 25.86
C LEU A 29 -16.00 -4.07 26.74
N ASN A 30 -15.60 -5.33 26.53
CA ASN A 30 -14.45 -5.93 27.20
C ASN A 30 -14.43 -5.74 28.73
N ASP A 31 -15.61 -5.80 29.36
CA ASP A 31 -15.79 -5.57 30.79
C ASP A 31 -15.27 -4.20 31.29
N ALA A 32 -15.47 -3.14 30.48
CA ALA A 32 -15.08 -1.75 30.73
C ALA A 32 -13.61 -1.40 30.42
N ASP A 33 -12.85 -2.31 29.81
CA ASP A 33 -11.55 -2.00 29.22
C ASP A 33 -11.61 -2.00 27.70
N GLU A 34 -12.20 -0.94 27.14
CA GLU A 34 -12.41 -0.77 25.69
C GLU A 34 -11.09 -0.69 24.90
N ARG A 35 -9.95 -0.50 25.58
CA ARG A 35 -8.62 -0.43 24.97
C ARG A 35 -7.92 -1.78 24.93
N SER A 36 -8.39 -2.75 25.71
CA SER A 36 -7.83 -4.11 25.73
C SER A 36 -8.33 -4.93 24.54
N ASP A 37 -7.46 -5.78 24.02
CA ASP A 37 -7.82 -6.78 23.02
C ASP A 37 -8.40 -8.02 23.71
N ALA A 38 -9.68 -8.32 23.47
CA ALA A 38 -10.38 -9.46 24.05
C ALA A 38 -9.64 -10.79 23.85
N ARG A 39 -8.92 -10.95 22.73
CA ARG A 39 -8.13 -12.15 22.39
C ARG A 39 -7.01 -12.43 23.39
N SER A 40 -6.55 -11.40 24.08
CA SER A 40 -5.46 -11.45 25.07
C SER A 40 -5.94 -11.58 26.51
N LEU A 41 -7.25 -11.45 26.77
CA LEU A 41 -7.78 -11.45 28.13
C LEU A 41 -7.63 -12.84 28.79
N PRO A 42 -7.05 -12.93 30.00
CA PRO A 42 -6.79 -14.21 30.67
C PRO A 42 -8.03 -15.09 30.88
N ARG A 43 -9.22 -14.49 30.99
CA ARG A 43 -10.48 -15.24 31.18
C ARG A 43 -10.78 -16.21 30.03
N PHE A 44 -10.29 -15.94 28.82
CA PHE A 44 -10.50 -16.80 27.65
C PHE A 44 -9.40 -17.86 27.47
N ALA A 45 -8.52 -18.03 28.47
CA ALA A 45 -7.41 -18.98 28.37
C ALA A 45 -7.86 -20.46 28.37
N THR A 46 -8.99 -20.79 28.99
CA THR A 46 -9.51 -22.17 29.07
C THR A 46 -11.03 -22.19 29.30
N GLY A 47 -11.70 -23.30 28.98
CA GLY A 47 -13.07 -23.57 29.43
C GLY A 47 -14.18 -23.01 28.54
N TRP A 48 -13.82 -22.24 27.52
CA TRP A 48 -14.76 -21.68 26.54
C TRP A 48 -14.93 -22.61 25.35
N ARG A 49 -16.13 -22.60 24.78
CA ARG A 49 -16.44 -23.26 23.51
C ARG A 49 -17.14 -22.30 22.56
N ARG A 50 -16.93 -22.54 21.27
CA ARG A 50 -17.57 -21.81 20.17
C ARG A 50 -19.04 -22.20 20.07
N VAL A 51 -19.94 -21.22 19.98
CA VAL A 51 -21.37 -21.47 19.77
C VAL A 51 -22.00 -20.39 18.87
N ALA A 52 -23.14 -20.71 18.26
CA ALA A 52 -24.06 -19.72 17.73
C ALA A 52 -25.18 -19.50 18.75
N LEU A 53 -25.42 -18.25 19.15
CA LEU A 53 -26.53 -17.90 20.04
C LEU A 53 -27.62 -17.17 19.25
N PRO A 54 -28.92 -17.52 19.43
CA PRO A 54 -30.00 -16.81 18.79
C PRO A 54 -30.12 -15.40 19.36
N LEU A 55 -30.21 -14.39 18.49
CA LEU A 55 -30.36 -13.00 18.91
C LEU A 55 -31.82 -12.69 19.26
N ASP A 56 -32.03 -11.84 20.27
CA ASP A 56 -33.33 -11.23 20.51
C ASP A 56 -33.69 -10.30 19.33
N GLY A 57 -34.76 -10.60 18.61
CA GLY A 57 -35.09 -9.96 17.33
C GLY A 57 -34.80 -10.80 16.08
N GLY A 58 -34.22 -11.99 16.23
CA GLY A 58 -34.04 -12.99 15.16
C GLY A 58 -32.62 -13.10 14.62
N GLY A 59 -32.34 -14.22 13.96
CA GLY A 59 -30.98 -14.57 13.51
C GLY A 59 -30.12 -15.17 14.62
N HIS A 60 -28.84 -15.39 14.32
CA HIS A 60 -27.86 -15.92 15.25
C HIS A 60 -26.55 -15.12 15.14
N ALA A 61 -25.82 -15.04 16.24
CA ALA A 61 -24.49 -14.44 16.28
C ALA A 61 -23.46 -15.38 16.87
N LEU A 62 -22.21 -15.15 16.45
CA LEU A 62 -21.05 -15.86 16.95
C LEU A 62 -20.81 -15.49 18.42
N ALA A 63 -20.61 -16.52 19.24
CA ALA A 63 -20.41 -16.36 20.65
C ALA A 63 -19.42 -17.38 21.20
N LEU A 64 -18.94 -17.08 22.40
CA LEU A 64 -18.25 -18.03 23.25
C LEU A 64 -19.12 -18.32 24.46
N ARG A 65 -19.19 -19.58 24.87
CA ARG A 65 -19.88 -20.02 26.09
C ARG A 65 -18.93 -20.78 27.00
N GLU A 66 -18.86 -20.35 28.24
CA GLU A 66 -18.06 -21.00 29.27
C GLU A 66 -18.77 -22.28 29.73
N THR A 67 -18.05 -23.40 29.72
CA THR A 67 -18.63 -24.73 29.95
C THR A 67 -19.03 -24.94 31.41
N ALA A 68 -18.27 -24.36 32.34
CA ALA A 68 -18.46 -24.55 33.78
C ALA A 68 -19.61 -23.70 34.35
N THR A 69 -19.69 -22.43 33.95
CA THR A 69 -20.64 -21.46 34.52
C THR A 69 -21.87 -21.26 33.63
N GLY A 70 -21.76 -21.58 32.35
CA GLY A 70 -22.77 -21.25 31.35
C GLY A 70 -22.75 -19.80 30.88
N SER A 71 -21.84 -18.96 31.41
CA SER A 71 -21.62 -17.58 30.97
C SER A 71 -21.36 -17.52 29.46
N ALA A 72 -21.82 -16.46 28.82
CA ALA A 72 -21.65 -16.29 27.39
C ALA A 72 -21.26 -14.86 27.03
N VAL A 73 -20.52 -14.73 25.94
CA VAL A 73 -20.17 -13.44 25.33
C VAL A 73 -20.44 -13.49 23.84
N PHE A 74 -20.98 -12.40 23.30
CA PHE A 74 -21.01 -12.16 21.86
C PHE A 74 -19.69 -11.58 21.40
N GLU A 75 -19.23 -12.02 20.24
CA GLU A 75 -18.16 -11.36 19.51
C GLU A 75 -18.73 -10.25 18.64
N LEU A 76 -18.03 -9.13 18.59
CA LEU A 76 -18.51 -7.91 17.94
C LEU A 76 -17.65 -7.53 16.75
N ASP A 77 -18.29 -6.95 15.73
CA ASP A 77 -17.64 -6.30 14.60
C ASP A 77 -17.03 -4.93 15.00
N ASP A 78 -16.39 -4.27 14.03
CA ASP A 78 -15.78 -2.94 14.18
C ASP A 78 -16.80 -1.81 14.44
N LEU A 79 -18.11 -2.11 14.41
CA LEU A 79 -19.20 -1.19 14.75
C LEU A 79 -19.84 -1.53 16.11
N GLY A 80 -19.28 -2.52 16.83
CA GLY A 80 -19.79 -2.99 18.12
C GLY A 80 -21.08 -3.80 18.02
N GLN A 81 -21.42 -4.33 16.84
CA GLN A 81 -22.57 -5.19 16.61
C GLN A 81 -22.17 -6.67 16.71
N PRO A 82 -23.06 -7.56 17.21
CA PRO A 82 -22.79 -9.00 17.22
C PRO A 82 -22.50 -9.54 15.82
N LEU A 83 -21.41 -10.30 15.69
CA LEU A 83 -21.02 -10.93 14.42
C LEU A 83 -22.07 -11.96 13.97
N PRO A 84 -22.74 -11.79 12.82
CA PRO A 84 -23.74 -12.74 12.35
C PRO A 84 -23.12 -14.11 12.04
N ALA A 85 -23.64 -15.17 12.66
CA ALA A 85 -23.20 -16.55 12.40
C ALA A 85 -24.28 -17.57 12.76
N GLY A 86 -24.66 -18.39 11.79
CA GLY A 86 -25.54 -19.53 12.02
C GLY A 86 -24.84 -20.71 12.72
N PRO A 87 -25.59 -21.75 13.15
CA PRO A 87 -25.03 -22.93 13.78
C PRO A 87 -24.04 -23.73 12.91
N GLU A 88 -24.17 -23.68 11.59
CA GLU A 88 -23.24 -24.33 10.65
C GLU A 88 -21.90 -23.59 10.60
N VAL A 89 -21.92 -22.29 10.30
CA VAL A 89 -20.74 -21.41 10.38
C VAL A 89 -20.03 -21.51 11.73
N ALA A 90 -20.74 -21.47 12.86
CA ALA A 90 -20.12 -21.57 14.18
C ALA A 90 -19.41 -22.93 14.41
N ARG A 91 -19.97 -24.04 13.91
CA ARG A 91 -19.31 -25.36 13.95
C ARG A 91 -18.08 -25.41 13.05
N THR A 92 -18.13 -24.76 11.89
CA THR A 92 -16.97 -24.62 10.99
C THR A 92 -15.85 -23.84 11.68
N VAL A 93 -16.17 -22.70 12.32
CA VAL A 93 -15.20 -21.94 13.13
C VAL A 93 -14.64 -22.78 14.27
N GLU A 94 -15.48 -23.54 14.98
CA GLU A 94 -15.04 -24.43 16.05
C GLU A 94 -14.03 -25.47 15.55
N ALA A 95 -14.33 -26.12 14.42
CA ALA A 95 -13.46 -27.13 13.80
C ALA A 95 -12.12 -26.54 13.33
N LEU A 96 -12.13 -25.32 12.80
CA LEU A 96 -10.91 -24.57 12.47
C LEU A 96 -10.06 -24.28 13.71
N GLU A 97 -10.69 -23.83 14.80
CA GLU A 97 -9.99 -23.54 16.05
C GLU A 97 -9.33 -24.78 16.67
N GLN A 98 -9.83 -25.99 16.37
CA GLN A 98 -9.19 -27.24 16.81
C GLN A 98 -7.82 -27.49 16.16
N ARG A 99 -7.56 -26.86 15.01
CA ARG A 99 -6.29 -26.96 14.26
C ARG A 99 -5.46 -25.67 14.36
N TRP A 100 -5.76 -24.81 15.33
CA TRP A 100 -5.22 -23.46 15.37
C TRP A 100 -3.73 -23.38 15.79
N PRO A 101 -2.90 -22.51 15.19
CA PRO A 101 -3.22 -21.66 14.04
C PRO A 101 -3.34 -22.49 12.75
N ALA A 102 -4.51 -22.40 12.11
CA ALA A 102 -4.73 -23.07 10.84
C ALA A 102 -3.99 -22.29 9.75
N ASP A 103 -3.16 -22.99 8.96
CA ASP A 103 -2.46 -22.42 7.82
C ASP A 103 -3.28 -22.54 6.52
N ARG A 104 -4.28 -23.43 6.48
CA ARG A 104 -5.16 -23.68 5.33
C ARG A 104 -6.60 -23.97 5.73
N TRP A 105 -7.55 -23.62 4.85
CA TRP A 105 -8.93 -24.12 4.92
C TRP A 105 -9.04 -25.46 4.21
N GLU A 106 -9.84 -26.37 4.77
CA GLU A 106 -10.34 -27.51 4.01
C GLU A 106 -11.42 -27.04 3.01
N PRO A 107 -11.60 -27.71 1.85
CA PRO A 107 -12.52 -27.24 0.81
C PRO A 107 -13.96 -27.00 1.29
N ALA A 108 -14.47 -27.85 2.19
CA ALA A 108 -15.80 -27.70 2.78
C ALA A 108 -15.91 -26.48 3.71
N GLU A 109 -14.84 -26.15 4.45
CA GLU A 109 -14.79 -24.97 5.31
C GLU A 109 -14.79 -23.70 4.46
N ALA A 110 -14.02 -23.70 3.37
CA ALA A 110 -13.97 -22.58 2.43
C ALA A 110 -15.31 -22.32 1.73
N GLU A 111 -16.07 -23.37 1.41
CA GLU A 111 -17.41 -23.26 0.83
C GLU A 111 -18.39 -22.58 1.81
N GLU A 112 -18.47 -23.11 3.03
CA GLU A 112 -19.32 -22.57 4.09
C GLU A 112 -19.00 -21.09 4.33
N LEU A 113 -17.72 -20.75 4.48
CA LEU A 113 -17.30 -19.41 4.83
C LEU A 113 -17.44 -18.40 3.70
N ARG A 114 -17.42 -18.83 2.43
CA ARG A 114 -17.73 -17.94 1.30
C ARG A 114 -19.14 -17.35 1.40
N THR A 115 -20.08 -18.09 2.00
CA THR A 115 -21.46 -17.64 2.22
C THR A 115 -21.66 -16.91 3.55
N ALA A 116 -20.70 -17.00 4.48
CA ALA A 116 -20.76 -16.35 5.77
C ALA A 116 -20.67 -14.82 5.66
N ASP A 117 -21.01 -14.13 6.75
CA ASP A 117 -20.94 -12.67 6.79
C ASP A 117 -19.50 -12.14 6.53
N PRO A 118 -19.31 -11.09 5.71
CA PRO A 118 -17.99 -10.51 5.44
C PRO A 118 -17.21 -10.11 6.69
N ASP A 119 -17.87 -9.58 7.73
CA ASP A 119 -17.23 -9.14 8.96
C ASP A 119 -16.67 -10.35 9.75
N LEU A 120 -17.35 -11.51 9.69
CA LEU A 120 -16.84 -12.77 10.25
C LEU A 120 -15.64 -13.30 9.48
N ARG A 121 -15.71 -13.32 8.14
CA ARG A 121 -14.59 -13.74 7.28
C ARG A 121 -13.34 -12.89 7.51
N PHE A 122 -13.53 -11.57 7.61
CA PHE A 122 -12.48 -10.62 7.94
C PHE A 122 -11.87 -10.93 9.31
N SER A 123 -12.70 -11.08 10.34
CA SER A 123 -12.25 -11.34 11.72
C SER A 123 -11.43 -12.64 11.85
N LEU A 124 -11.85 -13.70 11.15
CA LEU A 124 -11.10 -14.95 11.08
C LEU A 124 -9.72 -14.74 10.45
N LEU A 125 -9.66 -14.09 9.28
CA LEU A 125 -8.41 -13.87 8.55
C LEU A 125 -7.47 -12.89 9.26
N ASP A 126 -7.99 -11.87 9.93
CA ASP A 126 -7.21 -10.95 10.77
C ASP A 126 -6.49 -11.74 11.88
N ARG A 127 -7.22 -12.57 12.63
CA ARG A 127 -6.64 -13.38 13.68
C ARG A 127 -5.67 -14.45 13.13
N MET A 128 -6.01 -15.13 12.03
CA MET A 128 -5.12 -16.09 11.37
C MET A 128 -3.80 -15.42 10.94
N THR A 129 -3.85 -14.20 10.44
CA THR A 129 -2.67 -13.44 10.01
C THR A 129 -1.85 -12.93 11.20
N ALA A 130 -2.52 -12.57 12.31
CA ALA A 130 -1.85 -12.14 13.54
C ALA A 130 -1.14 -13.29 14.27
N GLU A 131 -1.71 -14.50 14.22
CA GLU A 131 -1.23 -15.66 14.99
C GLU A 131 -0.50 -16.71 14.14
N GLY A 132 -0.48 -16.56 12.80
CA GLY A 132 0.05 -17.56 11.88
C GLY A 132 0.46 -17.01 10.51
N ARG A 133 0.54 -17.90 9.52
CA ARG A 133 0.88 -17.58 8.12
C ARG A 133 -0.06 -18.33 7.17
N PRO A 134 -1.32 -17.88 7.03
CA PRO A 134 -2.28 -18.54 6.16
C PRO A 134 -1.81 -18.55 4.69
N VAL A 135 -2.08 -19.65 3.98
CA VAL A 135 -1.79 -19.75 2.55
C VAL A 135 -2.64 -18.74 1.75
N PRO A 136 -2.18 -18.29 0.58
CA PRO A 136 -2.86 -17.23 -0.16
C PRO A 136 -4.33 -17.50 -0.53
N GLU A 137 -4.66 -18.76 -0.79
CA GLU A 137 -6.03 -19.23 -1.08
C GLU A 137 -6.98 -18.94 0.07
N CYS A 138 -6.44 -18.78 1.29
CA CYS A 138 -7.26 -18.44 2.43
C CYS A 138 -7.98 -17.11 2.30
N PHE A 139 -7.36 -16.15 1.60
CA PHE A 139 -7.89 -14.80 1.44
C PHE A 139 -8.98 -14.74 0.37
N HIS A 140 -9.16 -15.78 -0.44
CA HIS A 140 -10.13 -15.80 -1.54
C HIS A 140 -11.58 -15.85 -1.08
N VAL A 141 -11.83 -16.10 0.22
CA VAL A 141 -13.18 -16.05 0.82
C VAL A 141 -13.69 -14.62 1.03
N LEU A 142 -12.81 -13.60 1.00
CA LEU A 142 -13.17 -12.18 1.12
C LEU A 142 -14.10 -11.75 -0.03
N PRO A 143 -14.87 -10.65 0.12
CA PRO A 143 -15.88 -10.23 -0.86
C PRO A 143 -15.26 -9.53 -2.10
N TRP A 144 -14.38 -10.25 -2.82
CA TRP A 144 -13.60 -9.76 -3.97
C TRP A 144 -14.46 -9.27 -5.14
N GLU A 145 -15.70 -9.74 -5.26
CA GLU A 145 -16.67 -9.26 -6.25
C GLU A 145 -16.96 -7.74 -6.13
N ARG A 146 -16.71 -7.16 -4.95
CA ARG A 146 -16.78 -5.70 -4.75
C ARG A 146 -15.60 -4.98 -5.40
N VAL A 147 -14.40 -5.57 -5.36
CA VAL A 147 -13.21 -5.03 -6.02
C VAL A 147 -13.40 -5.09 -7.53
N ASP A 148 -13.89 -6.21 -8.05
CA ASP A 148 -14.15 -6.41 -9.49
C ASP A 148 -15.08 -5.32 -10.04
N ARG A 149 -16.25 -5.13 -9.40
CA ARG A 149 -17.22 -4.10 -9.79
C ARG A 149 -16.66 -2.68 -9.74
N LEU A 150 -15.85 -2.38 -8.73
CA LEU A 150 -15.24 -1.05 -8.60
C LEU A 150 -14.14 -0.84 -9.64
N ALA A 151 -13.33 -1.86 -9.92
CA ALA A 151 -12.30 -1.81 -10.95
C ALA A 151 -12.90 -1.59 -12.34
N ASP A 152 -13.96 -2.32 -12.69
CA ASP A 152 -14.67 -2.16 -13.96
C ASP A 152 -15.28 -0.76 -14.11
N ARG A 153 -15.91 -0.24 -13.05
CA ARG A 153 -16.48 1.12 -13.02
C ARG A 153 -15.42 2.20 -13.25
N VAL A 154 -14.30 2.10 -12.53
CA VAL A 154 -13.17 3.04 -12.69
C VAL A 154 -12.59 2.93 -14.08
N ARG A 155 -12.35 1.73 -14.60
CA ARG A 155 -11.81 1.48 -15.94
C ARG A 155 -12.69 2.10 -17.02
N ALA A 156 -14.01 1.92 -16.95
CA ALA A 156 -14.96 2.49 -17.90
C ALA A 156 -14.87 4.03 -17.94
N THR A 157 -14.60 4.66 -16.79
CA THR A 157 -14.47 6.12 -16.69
C THR A 157 -13.10 6.60 -17.18
N VAL A 158 -12.01 5.89 -16.86
CA VAL A 158 -10.65 6.21 -17.34
C VAL A 158 -10.55 6.10 -18.87
N GLY A 159 -11.21 5.12 -19.47
CA GLY A 159 -11.23 4.92 -20.93
C GLY A 159 -12.14 5.89 -21.71
N SER A 160 -12.99 6.66 -21.02
CA SER A 160 -13.87 7.64 -21.66
C SER A 160 -13.15 8.97 -21.85
N THR A 161 -12.70 9.27 -23.07
CA THR A 161 -12.10 10.56 -23.46
C THR A 161 -13.10 11.72 -23.58
N ALA A 162 -14.38 11.48 -23.28
CA ALA A 162 -15.40 12.53 -23.36
C ALA A 162 -15.39 13.36 -22.09
N ASP A 163 -15.17 14.67 -22.26
CA ASP A 163 -15.39 15.77 -21.31
C ASP A 163 -16.88 15.93 -20.95
N ARG A 164 -17.55 14.80 -20.69
CA ARG A 164 -18.92 14.74 -20.21
C ARG A 164 -18.84 14.53 -18.71
N PRO A 165 -19.45 15.41 -17.88
CA PRO A 165 -19.82 15.00 -16.55
C PRO A 165 -20.58 13.67 -16.69
N ALA A 166 -20.23 12.70 -15.84
CA ALA A 166 -20.91 11.40 -15.84
C ALA A 166 -22.41 11.67 -15.92
N PRO A 167 -23.14 11.02 -16.84
CA PRO A 167 -24.58 11.23 -16.90
C PRO A 167 -25.14 10.95 -15.50
N ASP A 168 -25.83 11.95 -14.94
CA ASP A 168 -26.70 11.82 -13.77
C ASP A 168 -27.77 10.78 -14.14
N GLY A 169 -27.42 9.50 -14.10
CA GLY A 169 -28.15 8.52 -14.90
C GLY A 169 -27.66 7.08 -14.90
N TYR A 170 -26.58 6.72 -14.19
CA TYR A 170 -26.49 5.33 -13.70
C TYR A 170 -27.39 5.19 -12.48
N GLY A 171 -28.67 4.95 -12.75
CA GLY A 171 -29.65 4.62 -11.74
C GLY A 171 -29.23 3.41 -10.92
N GLY A 172 -29.35 3.53 -9.60
CA GLY A 172 -29.61 2.40 -8.69
C GLY A 172 -28.41 1.67 -8.08
N ASP A 173 -27.22 1.64 -8.67
CA ASP A 173 -26.12 0.86 -8.08
C ASP A 173 -25.26 1.73 -7.16
N GLY A 174 -25.52 1.63 -5.86
CA GLY A 174 -24.93 2.44 -4.79
C GLY A 174 -23.41 2.56 -4.83
N THR A 175 -22.88 3.47 -4.00
CA THR A 175 -21.44 3.57 -3.78
C THR A 175 -20.89 2.21 -3.37
N VAL A 176 -20.05 1.60 -4.22
CA VAL A 176 -19.38 0.34 -3.89
C VAL A 176 -18.33 0.65 -2.84
N ARG A 177 -18.57 0.19 -1.60
CA ARG A 177 -17.63 0.34 -0.49
C ARG A 177 -16.94 -0.98 -0.22
N LEU A 178 -15.62 -0.99 -0.37
CA LEU A 178 -14.72 -2.09 -0.06
C LEU A 178 -14.53 -2.25 1.46
N ARG A 179 -14.66 -1.15 2.23
CA ARG A 179 -14.44 -1.13 3.71
C ARG A 179 -13.06 -1.71 4.10
N HIS A 180 -12.89 -2.09 5.36
CA HIS A 180 -11.63 -2.63 5.89
C HIS A 180 -11.39 -4.12 5.57
N TYR A 181 -12.34 -4.81 4.91
CA TYR A 181 -12.36 -6.27 4.74
C TYR A 181 -11.07 -6.86 4.13
N PHE A 182 -10.40 -6.11 3.28
CA PHE A 182 -9.20 -6.58 2.55
C PHE A 182 -7.89 -6.28 3.26
N SER A 183 -7.93 -5.60 4.41
CA SER A 183 -6.72 -5.28 5.16
C SER A 183 -5.89 -6.52 5.58
N PRO A 184 -6.47 -7.70 5.91
CA PRO A 184 -5.67 -8.90 6.21
C PRO A 184 -4.91 -9.42 4.98
N ALA A 185 -5.42 -9.17 3.76
CA ALA A 185 -4.71 -9.49 2.53
C ALA A 185 -3.46 -8.61 2.30
N GLY A 186 -3.17 -7.68 3.22
CA GLY A 186 -1.90 -6.95 3.29
C GLY A 186 -1.76 -5.83 2.27
N SER A 187 -2.83 -5.45 1.57
CA SER A 187 -2.73 -4.47 0.49
C SER A 187 -3.72 -3.32 0.67
N ARG A 188 -3.19 -2.11 0.86
CA ARG A 188 -3.99 -0.86 0.91
C ARG A 188 -4.46 -0.41 -0.47
N PHE A 189 -4.36 -1.24 -1.52
CA PHE A 189 -4.74 -0.83 -2.87
C PHE A 189 -6.26 -0.56 -2.95
N THR A 190 -7.06 -1.23 -2.13
CA THR A 190 -8.52 -1.04 -2.07
C THR A 190 -8.90 0.39 -1.70
N ALA A 191 -8.21 0.98 -0.72
CA ALA A 191 -8.40 2.39 -0.37
C ALA A 191 -8.00 3.34 -1.52
N ALA A 192 -6.93 3.02 -2.27
CA ALA A 192 -6.54 3.80 -3.44
C ALA A 192 -7.57 3.68 -4.56
N LEU A 193 -8.17 2.49 -4.74
CA LEU A 193 -9.22 2.25 -5.72
C LEU A 193 -10.52 3.01 -5.37
N GLU A 194 -10.94 3.00 -4.10
CA GLU A 194 -12.09 3.80 -3.62
C GLU A 194 -11.85 5.30 -3.77
N GLN A 195 -10.65 5.77 -3.42
CA GLN A 195 -10.26 7.17 -3.57
C GLN A 195 -10.25 7.59 -5.04
N LEU A 196 -9.81 6.71 -5.95
CA LEU A 196 -9.81 6.96 -7.39
C LEU A 196 -11.24 7.07 -7.92
N ASP A 197 -12.14 6.14 -7.56
CA ASP A 197 -13.57 6.24 -7.92
C ASP A 197 -14.21 7.53 -7.39
N ALA A 198 -13.94 7.89 -6.13
CA ALA A 198 -14.44 9.11 -5.53
C ALA A 198 -13.95 10.37 -6.25
N ALA A 199 -12.66 10.43 -6.58
CA ALA A 199 -12.07 11.55 -7.29
C ALA A 199 -12.61 11.68 -8.72
N LEU A 200 -12.80 10.55 -9.42
CA LEU A 200 -13.41 10.53 -10.75
C LEU A 200 -14.85 11.05 -10.73
N ARG A 201 -15.65 10.67 -9.73
CA ARG A 201 -17.01 11.19 -9.54
C ARG A 201 -17.04 12.67 -9.18
N ALA A 202 -16.07 13.14 -8.40
CA ALA A 202 -15.98 14.54 -7.99
C ALA A 202 -15.35 15.46 -9.05
N GLY A 203 -14.73 14.90 -10.10
CA GLY A 203 -13.94 15.67 -11.06
C GLY A 203 -12.64 16.23 -10.47
N ASP A 204 -12.15 15.68 -9.35
CA ASP A 204 -10.96 16.15 -8.66
C ASP A 204 -9.70 15.54 -9.29
N THR A 205 -9.02 16.31 -10.14
CA THR A 205 -7.85 15.83 -10.88
C THR A 205 -6.64 15.56 -9.99
N GLN A 206 -6.46 16.33 -8.90
CA GLN A 206 -5.34 16.17 -7.98
C GLN A 206 -5.49 14.88 -7.18
N VAL A 207 -6.66 14.66 -6.56
CA VAL A 207 -6.95 13.45 -5.80
C VAL A 207 -6.96 12.23 -6.72
N ARG A 208 -7.51 12.35 -7.94
CA ARG A 208 -7.47 11.29 -8.96
C ARG A 208 -6.02 10.87 -9.20
N ARG A 209 -5.12 11.82 -9.43
CA ARG A 209 -3.72 11.53 -9.75
C ARG A 209 -2.97 10.88 -8.58
N VAL A 210 -3.16 11.36 -7.34
CA VAL A 210 -2.62 10.72 -6.12
C VAL A 210 -3.14 9.29 -5.96
N ALA A 211 -4.46 9.09 -6.15
CA ALA A 211 -5.08 7.79 -6.02
C ALA A 211 -4.59 6.79 -7.09
N THR A 212 -4.48 7.23 -8.35
CA THR A 212 -3.93 6.41 -9.44
C THR A 212 -2.49 6.00 -9.15
N THR A 213 -1.65 6.93 -8.71
CA THR A 213 -0.25 6.66 -8.38
C THR A 213 -0.11 5.68 -7.23
N ALA A 214 -0.89 5.88 -6.16
CA ALA A 214 -0.94 4.98 -5.02
C ALA A 214 -1.47 3.59 -5.42
N LEU A 215 -2.46 3.51 -6.32
CA LEU A 215 -3.00 2.24 -6.82
C LEU A 215 -1.92 1.45 -7.58
N CYS A 216 -1.23 2.08 -8.54
CA CYS A 216 -0.16 1.45 -9.29
C CYS A 216 0.95 0.95 -8.37
N ALA A 217 1.48 1.80 -7.47
CA ALA A 217 2.56 1.40 -6.57
C ALA A 217 2.15 0.30 -5.59
N ARG A 218 0.95 0.39 -5.00
CA ARG A 218 0.46 -0.62 -4.04
C ARG A 218 0.20 -1.96 -4.70
N LEU A 219 -0.31 -1.99 -5.94
CA LEU A 219 -0.51 -3.24 -6.67
C LEU A 219 0.82 -3.83 -7.17
N SER A 220 1.78 -3.01 -7.56
CA SER A 220 3.15 -3.50 -7.81
C SER A 220 3.72 -4.15 -6.54
N GLY A 221 3.54 -3.56 -5.36
CA GLY A 221 4.06 -4.11 -4.10
C GLY A 221 3.20 -5.18 -3.40
N ALA A 222 2.05 -5.56 -3.96
CA ALA A 222 1.09 -6.43 -3.25
C ALA A 222 1.48 -7.92 -3.27
N ALA A 223 1.04 -8.66 -2.25
CA ALA A 223 1.02 -10.12 -2.25
C ALA A 223 -0.09 -10.62 -3.20
N THR A 224 0.13 -10.54 -4.51
CA THR A 224 -0.91 -10.78 -5.51
C THR A 224 -1.46 -12.22 -5.50
N ALA A 225 -0.73 -13.21 -4.95
CA ALA A 225 -1.27 -14.55 -4.71
C ALA A 225 -2.53 -14.56 -3.82
N ARG A 226 -2.66 -13.61 -2.89
CA ARG A 226 -3.83 -13.47 -2.01
C ARG A 226 -5.08 -12.96 -2.73
N ILE A 227 -4.93 -12.52 -3.98
CA ILE A 227 -6.00 -11.99 -4.83
C ILE A 227 -6.47 -13.11 -5.78
N PRO A 228 -7.77 -13.45 -5.83
CA PRO A 228 -8.30 -14.42 -6.77
C PRO A 228 -7.95 -14.08 -8.21
N GLN A 229 -7.78 -15.10 -9.05
CA GLN A 229 -7.37 -14.91 -10.45
C GLN A 229 -8.31 -13.94 -11.21
N GLY A 230 -9.62 -14.13 -11.13
CA GLY A 230 -10.58 -13.24 -11.81
C GLY A 230 -10.40 -11.78 -11.41
N THR A 231 -10.27 -11.50 -10.11
CA THR A 231 -9.99 -10.14 -9.62
C THR A 231 -8.65 -9.59 -10.11
N ARG A 232 -7.61 -10.42 -10.21
CA ARG A 232 -6.33 -10.00 -10.79
C ARG A 232 -6.49 -9.59 -12.25
N GLU A 233 -7.32 -10.29 -13.02
CA GLU A 233 -7.62 -9.96 -14.42
C GLU A 233 -8.31 -8.59 -14.53
N HIS A 234 -9.37 -8.33 -13.74
CA HIS A 234 -10.04 -7.02 -13.68
C HIS A 234 -9.09 -5.87 -13.29
N LEU A 235 -8.24 -6.08 -12.28
CA LEU A 235 -7.25 -5.10 -11.85
C LEU A 235 -6.17 -4.87 -12.91
N ALA A 236 -5.72 -5.91 -13.62
CA ALA A 236 -4.75 -5.81 -14.69
C ALA A 236 -5.31 -5.01 -15.87
N GLU A 237 -6.57 -5.23 -16.24
CA GLU A 237 -7.25 -4.47 -17.29
C GLU A 237 -7.42 -2.98 -16.92
N LEU A 238 -7.76 -2.69 -15.66
CA LEU A 238 -7.79 -1.33 -15.13
C LEU A 238 -6.41 -0.66 -15.23
N LEU A 239 -5.35 -1.33 -14.78
CA LEU A 239 -3.99 -0.79 -14.81
C LEU A 239 -3.50 -0.57 -16.24
N ALA A 240 -3.81 -1.47 -17.17
CA ALA A 240 -3.50 -1.28 -18.59
C ALA A 240 -4.19 -0.02 -19.14
N ALA A 241 -5.46 0.21 -18.79
CA ALA A 241 -6.17 1.43 -19.18
C ALA A 241 -5.56 2.69 -18.56
N ILE A 242 -5.13 2.63 -17.30
CA ILE A 242 -4.39 3.72 -16.63
C ILE A 242 -3.08 4.02 -17.36
N GLY A 243 -2.28 3.00 -17.67
CA GLY A 243 -1.00 3.17 -18.36
C GLY A 243 -1.15 3.74 -19.77
N GLY A 244 -2.21 3.34 -20.49
CA GLY A 244 -2.54 3.92 -21.79
C GLY A 244 -3.02 5.38 -21.73
N ALA A 245 -3.60 5.81 -20.59
CA ALA A 245 -4.10 7.16 -20.40
C ALA A 245 -3.06 8.13 -19.81
N ASP A 246 -2.08 7.62 -19.04
CA ASP A 246 -0.99 8.40 -18.45
C ASP A 246 0.38 7.78 -18.75
N PRO A 247 1.12 8.31 -19.75
CA PRO A 247 2.46 7.83 -20.11
C PRO A 247 3.48 7.88 -18.96
N PHE A 248 3.32 8.79 -18.00
CA PHE A 248 4.22 8.87 -16.83
C PHE A 248 4.05 7.67 -15.90
N LEU A 249 2.84 7.08 -15.83
CA LEU A 249 2.54 5.90 -15.03
C LEU A 249 2.64 4.59 -15.81
N SER A 250 2.73 4.63 -17.15
CA SER A 250 2.69 3.43 -18.01
C SER A 250 3.67 2.33 -17.56
N THR A 251 4.94 2.66 -17.30
CA THR A 251 5.91 1.66 -16.85
C THR A 251 5.56 1.06 -15.48
N THR A 252 5.01 1.85 -14.55
CA THR A 252 4.59 1.35 -13.23
C THR A 252 3.33 0.50 -13.34
N ALA A 253 2.38 0.91 -14.19
CA ALA A 253 1.19 0.14 -14.48
C ALA A 253 1.54 -1.21 -15.13
N ALA A 254 2.45 -1.23 -16.10
CA ALA A 254 2.94 -2.45 -16.73
C ALA A 254 3.61 -3.40 -15.71
N LEU A 255 4.43 -2.87 -14.79
CA LEU A 255 5.02 -3.64 -13.70
C LEU A 255 3.94 -4.25 -12.78
N ALA A 256 2.91 -3.47 -12.42
CA ALA A 256 1.80 -3.97 -11.63
C ALA A 256 1.01 -5.07 -12.38
N VAL A 257 0.76 -4.91 -13.68
CA VAL A 257 0.12 -5.93 -14.54
C VAL A 257 0.91 -7.23 -14.57
N ASP A 258 2.23 -7.17 -14.79
CA ASP A 258 3.10 -8.34 -14.80
C ASP A 258 3.08 -9.07 -13.44
N ARG A 259 3.17 -8.33 -12.33
CA ARG A 259 3.10 -8.91 -10.98
C ARG A 259 1.73 -9.49 -10.65
N LEU A 260 0.65 -8.88 -11.13
CA LEU A 260 -0.68 -9.48 -11.07
C LEU A 260 -0.71 -10.78 -11.86
N GLY A 261 -0.18 -10.84 -13.09
CA GLY A 261 -0.15 -12.07 -13.89
C GLY A 261 0.57 -13.24 -13.21
N ARG A 262 1.67 -12.97 -12.50
CA ARG A 262 2.51 -14.00 -11.87
C ARG A 262 2.01 -14.55 -10.53
N ALA A 263 1.00 -13.94 -9.91
CA ALA A 263 0.53 -14.31 -8.56
C ALA A 263 1.69 -14.33 -7.53
N ALA A 264 2.42 -13.22 -7.39
CA ALA A 264 3.54 -13.11 -6.47
C ALA A 264 3.12 -13.40 -5.01
N PRO A 265 3.83 -14.29 -4.29
CA PRO A 265 3.38 -14.80 -2.99
C PRO A 265 3.50 -13.80 -1.83
N GLU A 266 4.52 -12.92 -1.79
CA GLU A 266 4.70 -11.87 -0.76
C GLU A 266 5.46 -10.64 -1.31
N PRO A 267 5.34 -9.45 -0.68
CA PRO A 267 6.12 -8.27 -1.05
C PRO A 267 7.63 -8.53 -0.91
N LEU A 268 8.42 -7.95 -1.81
CA LEU A 268 9.88 -8.14 -1.92
C LEU A 268 10.74 -7.60 -0.74
N ASP A 269 10.14 -7.18 0.38
CA ASP A 269 10.86 -6.62 1.54
C ASP A 269 10.59 -7.37 2.87
N ALA A 270 10.26 -8.66 2.80
CA ALA A 270 9.93 -9.50 3.97
C ALA A 270 11.15 -10.04 4.77
N ASP A 271 12.37 -9.52 4.57
CA ASP A 271 13.55 -9.85 5.40
C ASP A 271 13.55 -9.13 6.76
N GLY A 272 12.55 -8.30 7.04
CA GLY A 272 12.26 -7.80 8.37
C GLY A 272 11.62 -8.87 9.26
N SER A 273 11.97 -8.89 10.55
CA SER A 273 11.30 -9.75 11.54
C SER A 273 9.77 -9.66 11.44
N PRO A 274 9.02 -10.77 11.65
CA PRO A 274 7.58 -10.73 11.66
C PRO A 274 7.10 -9.71 12.70
N GLY A 275 6.49 -8.61 12.25
CA GLY A 275 5.96 -7.56 13.11
C GLY A 275 6.54 -6.15 12.92
N THR A 276 7.60 -5.94 12.14
CA THR A 276 8.17 -4.57 11.93
C THR A 276 7.80 -3.91 10.60
N ALA A 277 7.48 -4.66 9.54
CA ALA A 277 7.06 -4.09 8.25
C ALA A 277 5.55 -3.76 8.18
N GLY A 278 4.76 -4.18 9.16
CA GLY A 278 3.30 -4.14 9.11
C GLY A 278 2.70 -3.32 10.24
N ARG A 279 2.62 -1.99 10.09
CA ARG A 279 1.57 -1.16 10.74
C ARG A 279 1.55 0.31 10.31
N THR A 280 2.65 0.90 9.84
CA THR A 280 2.66 2.33 9.44
C THR A 280 2.01 2.57 8.08
N GLY A 281 2.11 1.64 7.14
CA GLY A 281 1.40 1.68 5.84
C GLY A 281 1.42 3.03 5.11
N GLY A 282 2.49 3.80 5.30
CA GLY A 282 2.91 4.78 4.31
C GLY A 282 3.21 4.04 3.01
N VAL A 283 3.00 4.71 1.88
CA VAL A 283 3.53 4.20 0.63
C VAL A 283 5.04 4.31 0.74
N VAL A 284 5.75 3.19 0.85
CA VAL A 284 7.21 3.19 0.70
C VAL A 284 7.49 3.35 -0.79
N TRP A 285 7.63 4.59 -1.22
CA TRP A 285 8.15 4.92 -2.54
C TRP A 285 9.61 4.50 -2.57
N GLY A 286 10.02 3.61 -3.48
CA GLY A 286 11.44 3.28 -3.63
C GLY A 286 11.82 1.81 -3.82
N ALA A 287 10.90 0.85 -3.70
CA ALA A 287 11.25 -0.58 -3.81
C ALA A 287 10.82 -1.25 -5.13
N LEU A 288 10.43 -0.47 -6.15
CA LEU A 288 9.96 -1.03 -7.41
C LEU A 288 11.12 -1.27 -8.38
N GLU A 289 11.22 -2.51 -8.86
CA GLU A 289 12.21 -2.91 -9.84
C GLU A 289 11.62 -2.80 -11.25
N TYR A 290 12.08 -1.81 -12.02
CA TYR A 290 11.61 -1.53 -13.38
C TYR A 290 12.42 -2.27 -14.46
N GLY A 291 13.30 -3.18 -14.05
CA GLY A 291 14.17 -3.95 -14.92
C GLY A 291 15.64 -3.79 -14.54
N ARG A 292 16.52 -3.89 -15.55
CA ARG A 292 17.95 -3.70 -15.34
C ARG A 292 18.24 -2.21 -15.09
N PRO A 293 18.92 -1.86 -13.97
CA PRO A 293 19.31 -0.48 -13.70
C PRO A 293 20.33 0.01 -14.72
N VAL A 294 20.47 1.33 -14.88
CA VAL A 294 21.68 1.88 -15.49
C VAL A 294 22.84 1.60 -14.55
N SER A 295 23.98 1.15 -15.07
CA SER A 295 25.13 0.78 -14.23
C SER A 295 26.43 1.07 -14.94
N VAL A 296 27.38 1.62 -14.20
CA VAL A 296 28.75 1.89 -14.65
C VAL A 296 29.74 1.12 -13.78
N ARG A 297 30.70 0.49 -14.45
CA ARG A 297 31.85 -0.14 -13.77
C ARG A 297 32.90 0.91 -13.48
N THR A 298 33.52 0.83 -12.31
CA THR A 298 34.68 1.66 -11.95
C THR A 298 35.91 1.15 -12.70
N GLU A 299 36.07 1.57 -13.96
CA GLU A 299 37.19 1.13 -14.81
C GLU A 299 38.48 1.92 -14.60
N PHE A 300 38.42 3.02 -13.84
CA PHE A 300 39.57 3.83 -13.46
C PHE A 300 39.80 3.83 -11.95
N ALA A 301 41.06 4.05 -11.55
CA ALA A 301 41.42 4.21 -10.14
C ALA A 301 40.80 5.50 -9.59
N LEU A 302 39.75 5.36 -8.78
CA LEU A 302 39.08 6.48 -8.11
C LEU A 302 40.08 7.27 -7.24
N GLY A 303 40.08 8.59 -7.42
CA GLY A 303 40.99 9.51 -6.72
C GLY A 303 42.35 9.71 -7.41
N ALA A 304 42.54 9.22 -8.64
CA ALA A 304 43.73 9.53 -9.42
C ALA A 304 43.77 11.04 -9.77
N ALA A 305 44.85 11.71 -9.35
CA ALA A 305 45.10 13.12 -9.66
C ALA A 305 45.56 13.26 -11.12
N GLY A 306 44.60 13.37 -12.04
CA GLY A 306 44.81 13.86 -13.40
C GLY A 306 44.27 15.29 -13.55
N ASP A 307 44.88 16.08 -14.43
CA ASP A 307 44.45 17.46 -14.72
C ASP A 307 42.99 17.49 -15.22
N ASP A 308 42.58 16.49 -16.02
CA ASP A 308 41.20 16.33 -16.50
C ASP A 308 40.51 15.10 -15.88
N PRO A 309 39.35 15.27 -15.22
CA PRO A 309 38.60 14.15 -14.67
C PRO A 309 37.99 13.32 -15.80
N GLN A 310 38.44 12.06 -15.94
CA GLN A 310 37.76 11.06 -16.76
C GLN A 310 36.33 10.86 -16.26
N ARG A 311 35.39 10.65 -17.20
CA ARG A 311 33.97 10.41 -16.92
C ARG A 311 33.46 9.24 -17.75
N ILE A 312 32.76 8.31 -17.11
CA ILE A 312 31.96 7.29 -17.80
C ILE A 312 30.50 7.70 -17.65
N ARG A 313 29.75 7.61 -18.75
CA ARG A 313 28.32 7.94 -18.79
C ARG A 313 27.57 6.77 -19.39
N GLU A 314 26.54 6.34 -18.69
CA GLU A 314 25.58 5.35 -19.17
C GLU A 314 24.16 5.91 -19.06
N THR A 315 23.27 5.42 -19.91
CA THR A 315 21.89 5.90 -19.99
C THR A 315 20.94 4.73 -20.12
N VAL A 316 19.82 4.77 -19.40
CA VAL A 316 18.70 3.87 -19.61
C VAL A 316 17.44 4.67 -19.93
N ALA A 317 16.71 4.22 -20.95
CA ALA A 317 15.41 4.76 -21.30
C ALA A 317 14.31 3.99 -20.55
N ARG A 318 13.38 4.75 -19.99
CA ARG A 318 12.03 4.35 -19.57
C ARG A 318 11.06 5.08 -20.49
N GLU A 319 9.81 4.65 -20.52
CA GLU A 319 8.84 5.15 -21.51
C GLU A 319 8.66 6.68 -21.49
N ALA A 320 8.57 7.28 -20.29
CA ALA A 320 8.46 8.72 -20.14
C ALA A 320 9.75 9.41 -19.68
N PHE A 321 10.78 8.65 -19.29
CA PHE A 321 11.97 9.17 -18.62
C PHE A 321 13.27 8.61 -19.18
N THR A 322 14.31 9.42 -19.18
CA THR A 322 15.69 8.96 -19.40
C THR A 322 16.45 9.13 -18.10
N VAL A 323 17.02 8.04 -17.57
CA VAL A 323 17.91 8.09 -16.41
C VAL A 323 19.34 7.95 -16.90
N THR A 324 20.15 8.97 -16.63
CA THR A 324 21.58 9.01 -16.96
C THR A 324 22.39 8.92 -15.68
N LEU A 325 23.37 8.03 -15.66
CA LEU A 325 24.37 7.90 -14.60
C LEU A 325 25.73 8.31 -15.14
N THR A 326 26.38 9.27 -14.49
CA THR A 326 27.74 9.69 -14.84
C THR A 326 28.66 9.52 -13.64
N LEU A 327 29.71 8.71 -13.79
CA LEU A 327 30.74 8.53 -12.77
C LEU A 327 32.01 9.28 -13.18
N SER A 328 32.55 10.09 -12.27
CA SER A 328 33.82 10.79 -12.43
C SER A 328 34.97 10.01 -11.78
N SER A 329 36.18 10.15 -12.33
CA SER A 329 37.44 9.66 -11.73
C SER A 329 37.77 10.25 -10.36
N ARG A 330 37.13 11.37 -10.00
CA ARG A 330 37.22 11.98 -8.66
C ARG A 330 36.27 11.32 -7.65
N GLY A 331 35.46 10.36 -8.08
CA GLY A 331 34.48 9.67 -7.24
C GLY A 331 33.13 10.35 -7.15
N ASP A 332 32.88 11.38 -7.97
CA ASP A 332 31.54 11.99 -8.07
C ASP A 332 30.62 11.11 -8.92
N VAL A 333 29.39 10.93 -8.45
CA VAL A 333 28.31 10.27 -9.15
C VAL A 333 27.24 11.32 -9.44
N TYR A 334 26.91 11.51 -10.71
CA TYR A 334 25.80 12.36 -11.13
C TYR A 334 24.67 11.49 -11.65
N VAL A 335 23.51 11.62 -11.02
CA VAL A 335 22.26 11.01 -11.47
C VAL A 335 21.43 12.12 -12.09
N SER A 336 21.18 12.06 -13.39
CA SER A 336 20.31 13.01 -14.06
C SER A 336 19.13 12.31 -14.71
N VAL A 337 17.98 12.97 -14.64
CA VAL A 337 16.73 12.46 -15.17
C VAL A 337 16.12 13.53 -16.06
N ALA A 338 15.59 13.12 -17.21
CA ALA A 338 14.88 14.00 -18.12
C ALA A 338 13.63 13.32 -18.66
N THR A 339 12.56 14.08 -18.86
CA THR A 339 11.35 13.61 -19.55
C THR A 339 11.62 13.41 -21.04
N GLN A 340 11.07 12.37 -21.65
CA GLN A 340 11.29 12.07 -23.08
C GLN A 340 10.36 12.81 -24.05
N VAL A 341 9.36 13.56 -23.57
CA VAL A 341 8.27 14.05 -24.45
C VAL A 341 7.80 15.46 -24.08
N ASP A 342 7.79 16.36 -25.08
CA ASP A 342 7.27 17.74 -24.99
C ASP A 342 5.71 17.80 -25.04
N THR A 343 5.04 16.73 -25.45
CA THR A 343 3.60 16.70 -25.78
C THR A 343 2.64 16.50 -24.61
N HIS A 344 3.11 16.45 -23.36
CA HIS A 344 2.28 16.12 -22.18
C HIS A 344 2.05 17.28 -21.20
N GLU A 345 2.25 18.53 -21.64
CA GLU A 345 2.05 19.72 -20.80
C GLU A 345 0.67 19.77 -20.14
N ARG A 346 -0.40 19.33 -20.82
CA ARG A 346 -1.75 19.25 -20.23
C ARG A 346 -1.84 18.26 -19.07
N LEU A 347 -1.20 17.09 -19.17
CA LEU A 347 -1.17 16.10 -18.09
C LEU A 347 -0.32 16.60 -16.91
N LEU A 348 0.81 17.23 -17.22
CA LEU A 348 1.67 17.85 -16.22
C LEU A 348 0.89 18.94 -15.45
N SER A 349 0.35 19.94 -16.16
CA SER A 349 -0.40 21.05 -15.55
C SER A 349 -1.68 20.63 -14.81
N ALA A 350 -2.44 19.66 -15.33
CA ALA A 350 -3.72 19.26 -14.72
C ALA A 350 -3.58 18.24 -13.58
N GLY A 351 -2.49 17.46 -13.54
CA GLY A 351 -2.32 16.33 -12.62
C GLY A 351 -1.09 16.40 -11.72
N TYR A 352 0.08 16.73 -12.27
CA TYR A 352 1.35 16.76 -11.53
C TYR A 352 1.68 18.15 -10.97
N GLY A 353 1.12 19.19 -11.57
CA GLY A 353 1.37 20.60 -11.29
C GLY A 353 2.58 21.14 -12.06
N ASP A 354 3.20 22.17 -11.50
CA ASP A 354 4.45 22.76 -11.98
C ASP A 354 5.68 21.92 -11.64
N VAL A 355 5.51 20.80 -10.94
CA VAL A 355 6.59 19.98 -10.36
C VAL A 355 6.39 18.50 -10.68
N LEU A 356 7.50 17.83 -11.00
CA LEU A 356 7.55 16.38 -11.18
C LEU A 356 8.75 15.83 -10.41
N LEU A 357 8.53 14.89 -9.50
CA LEU A 357 9.55 14.24 -8.69
C LEU A 357 9.67 12.79 -9.14
N LEU A 358 10.87 12.32 -9.47
CA LEU A 358 11.10 10.91 -9.77
C LEU A 358 11.85 10.25 -8.61
N PRO A 359 11.26 9.24 -7.93
CA PRO A 359 12.01 8.40 -7.00
C PRO A 359 13.06 7.59 -7.76
N VAL A 360 14.31 7.68 -7.32
CA VAL A 360 15.45 6.97 -7.91
C VAL A 360 16.19 6.23 -6.81
N ARG A 361 16.50 4.97 -7.06
CA ARG A 361 17.37 4.15 -6.23
C ARG A 361 18.77 4.16 -6.81
N VAL A 362 19.76 4.46 -5.97
CA VAL A 362 21.18 4.50 -6.31
C VAL A 362 21.91 3.45 -5.48
N THR A 363 22.67 2.57 -6.13
CA THR A 363 23.51 1.58 -5.47
C THR A 363 24.97 1.97 -5.57
N GLY A 364 25.72 1.78 -4.47
CA GLY A 364 27.15 2.11 -4.41
C GLY A 364 27.48 3.58 -4.10
N ALA A 365 26.48 4.41 -3.78
CA ALA A 365 26.66 5.78 -3.29
C ALA A 365 26.88 5.82 -1.76
N ALA A 366 27.56 6.86 -1.28
CA ALA A 366 27.88 7.05 0.13
C ALA A 366 26.76 7.71 0.94
N GLU A 367 26.05 8.64 0.31
CA GLU A 367 25.11 9.55 0.96
C GLU A 367 23.71 8.95 1.09
N ALA A 368 23.27 8.22 0.08
CA ALA A 368 21.88 7.80 -0.03
C ALA A 368 21.71 6.56 -0.92
N THR A 369 20.76 5.70 -0.57
CA THR A 369 20.29 4.61 -1.43
C THR A 369 19.04 5.00 -2.22
N ASP A 370 18.17 5.82 -1.65
CA ASP A 370 16.95 6.30 -2.30
C ASP A 370 16.94 7.83 -2.26
N VAL A 371 16.57 8.46 -3.37
CA VAL A 371 16.54 9.92 -3.55
C VAL A 371 15.37 10.35 -4.44
N TYR A 372 14.94 11.60 -4.32
CA TYR A 372 13.95 12.20 -5.21
C TYR A 372 14.61 13.19 -6.18
N VAL A 373 14.55 12.91 -7.48
CA VAL A 373 15.03 13.86 -8.49
C VAL A 373 13.90 14.83 -8.85
N LEU A 374 14.07 16.10 -8.50
CA LEU A 374 13.14 17.19 -8.85
C LEU A 374 13.35 17.61 -10.32
N LEU A 375 12.35 17.37 -11.16
CA LEU A 375 12.34 17.68 -12.58
C LEU A 375 11.66 19.03 -12.83
N ARG A 376 12.48 20.01 -13.22
CA ARG A 376 12.06 21.38 -13.50
C ARG A 376 12.01 21.63 -14.99
N GLU A 377 11.15 22.56 -15.38
CA GLU A 377 11.06 22.99 -16.78
C GLU A 377 12.37 23.60 -17.28
N GLY A 378 12.80 23.18 -18.46
CA GLY A 378 13.97 23.68 -19.16
C GLY A 378 13.73 23.74 -20.66
N SER A 379 14.77 24.10 -21.42
CA SER A 379 14.66 24.34 -22.87
C SER A 379 14.37 23.10 -23.73
N ARG A 380 14.39 21.90 -23.14
CA ARG A 380 14.18 20.60 -23.82
C ARG A 380 13.26 19.69 -23.01
N GLY A 381 12.26 20.27 -22.35
CA GLY A 381 11.37 19.58 -21.42
C GLY A 381 11.85 19.65 -19.98
N ARG A 382 11.40 18.72 -19.13
CA ARG A 382 11.70 18.73 -17.71
C ARG A 382 12.93 17.88 -17.38
N ALA A 383 13.84 18.44 -16.60
CA ALA A 383 15.06 17.75 -16.18
C ALA A 383 15.47 18.11 -14.75
N GLY A 384 16.25 17.23 -14.14
CA GLY A 384 16.80 17.38 -12.80
C GLY A 384 18.04 16.51 -12.63
N ALA A 385 18.89 16.86 -11.67
CA ALA A 385 20.09 16.10 -11.37
C ALA A 385 20.44 16.15 -9.88
N LEU A 386 21.11 15.11 -9.41
CA LEU A 386 21.70 15.00 -8.08
C LEU A 386 23.18 14.67 -8.21
N ARG A 387 23.98 15.14 -7.24
CA ARG A 387 25.40 14.83 -7.11
C ARG A 387 25.63 14.06 -5.82
N LEU A 388 26.23 12.89 -5.96
CA LEU A 388 26.59 11.97 -4.90
C LEU A 388 28.08 11.62 -5.01
N THR A 389 28.58 10.82 -4.07
CA THR A 389 29.93 10.27 -4.08
C THR A 389 29.90 8.76 -3.93
N VAL A 390 30.93 8.09 -4.45
CA VAL A 390 31.04 6.62 -4.33
C VAL A 390 31.34 6.23 -2.89
N ALA A 391 30.65 5.20 -2.39
CA ALA A 391 30.86 4.66 -1.04
C ALA A 391 32.31 4.21 -0.79
N ARG A 392 32.78 4.41 0.45
CA ARG A 392 34.08 3.89 0.91
C ARG A 392 34.09 2.37 0.84
N GLY A 393 35.18 1.78 0.35
CA GLY A 393 35.26 0.34 0.07
C GLY A 393 35.05 -0.04 -1.40
N ARG A 394 34.89 0.96 -2.30
CA ARG A 394 34.90 0.84 -3.77
C ARG A 394 34.02 -0.31 -4.30
N PRO A 395 32.69 -0.11 -4.39
CA PRO A 395 31.87 -1.03 -5.17
C PRO A 395 32.38 -1.05 -6.63
N ASP A 396 32.57 -2.25 -7.18
CA ASP A 396 33.02 -2.42 -8.58
C ASP A 396 32.00 -1.87 -9.60
N VAL A 397 30.77 -1.65 -9.15
CA VAL A 397 29.63 -1.19 -9.95
C VAL A 397 28.82 -0.16 -9.15
N VAL A 398 28.53 0.98 -9.78
CA VAL A 398 27.55 1.96 -9.30
C VAL A 398 26.33 1.85 -10.21
N GLY A 399 25.13 1.80 -9.62
CA GLY A 399 23.87 1.69 -10.35
C GLY A 399 22.88 2.77 -9.98
N ALA A 400 21.98 3.11 -10.90
CA ALA A 400 20.83 3.95 -10.64
C ALA A 400 19.62 3.49 -11.45
N ASP A 401 18.41 3.61 -10.91
CA ASP A 401 17.18 3.41 -11.68
C ASP A 401 15.99 4.07 -10.99
N GLN A 402 14.93 4.29 -11.77
CA GLN A 402 13.61 4.59 -11.21
C GLN A 402 13.26 3.54 -10.15
N SER A 403 12.74 3.99 -9.02
CA SER A 403 12.43 3.12 -7.86
C SER A 403 11.00 3.25 -7.35
N GLY A 404 10.23 4.16 -7.95
CA GLY A 404 8.80 4.34 -7.72
C GLY A 404 8.14 5.12 -8.86
N PRO A 405 6.81 5.24 -8.87
CA PRO A 405 6.14 6.06 -9.87
C PRO A 405 6.51 7.55 -9.70
N PRO A 406 6.40 8.33 -10.77
CA PRO A 406 6.57 9.78 -10.69
C PRO A 406 5.53 10.43 -9.77
N LEU A 407 6.01 11.39 -8.98
CA LEU A 407 5.27 12.12 -7.97
C LEU A 407 5.03 13.57 -8.43
N GLY A 408 3.87 14.14 -8.11
CA GLY A 408 3.52 15.53 -8.37
C GLY A 408 3.43 16.33 -7.08
N ARG A 409 3.06 17.62 -7.18
CA ARG A 409 2.94 18.53 -6.03
C ARG A 409 1.99 18.00 -4.94
N ALA A 410 0.91 17.33 -5.33
CA ALA A 410 -0.06 16.77 -4.38
C ALA A 410 0.47 15.60 -3.54
N ASP A 411 1.59 14.96 -3.92
CA ASP A 411 2.21 13.89 -3.12
C ASP A 411 3.20 14.39 -2.09
N VAL A 412 3.62 15.66 -2.18
CA VAL A 412 4.66 16.23 -1.31
C VAL A 412 4.38 16.00 0.18
N PRO A 413 3.14 16.12 0.69
CA PRO A 413 2.83 15.80 2.09
C PRO A 413 3.11 14.34 2.50
N SER A 414 3.17 13.42 1.53
CA SER A 414 3.33 11.97 1.75
C SER A 414 4.75 11.46 1.45
N LEU A 415 5.70 12.34 1.13
CA LEU A 415 7.10 11.93 0.93
C LEU A 415 7.73 11.42 2.23
N ASP A 416 8.68 10.50 2.12
CA ASP A 416 9.43 10.02 3.28
C ASP A 416 10.43 11.10 3.72
N PRO A 417 10.30 11.65 4.94
CA PRO A 417 11.21 12.68 5.44
C PRO A 417 12.68 12.24 5.47
N ALA A 418 12.97 10.95 5.68
CA ALA A 418 14.33 10.44 5.66
C ALA A 418 14.94 10.49 4.25
N VAL A 419 14.17 10.10 3.23
CA VAL A 419 14.57 10.18 1.82
C VAL A 419 14.70 11.63 1.38
N VAL A 420 13.84 12.53 1.87
CA VAL A 420 13.96 13.97 1.63
C VAL A 420 15.28 14.51 2.18
N ARG A 421 15.65 14.22 3.44
CA ARG A 421 16.95 14.65 4.00
C ARG A 421 18.13 14.12 3.19
N ALA A 422 18.08 12.84 2.82
CA ALA A 422 19.11 12.22 1.98
C ALA A 422 19.22 12.90 0.61
N THR A 423 18.08 13.28 0.02
CA THR A 423 18.02 14.04 -1.23
C THR A 423 18.65 15.42 -1.08
N GLN A 424 18.35 16.15 0.00
CA GLN A 424 18.91 17.48 0.26
C GLN A 424 20.44 17.45 0.33
N ALA A 425 21.02 16.43 0.97
CA ALA A 425 22.47 16.24 1.04
C ALA A 425 23.15 16.01 -0.32
N CYS A 426 22.38 15.65 -1.35
CA CYS A 426 22.86 15.38 -2.71
C CYS A 426 22.63 16.56 -3.68
N LEU A 427 22.08 17.68 -3.20
CA LEU A 427 21.84 18.86 -4.04
C LEU A 427 23.13 19.63 -4.25
N GLY A 428 23.50 19.84 -5.52
CA GLY A 428 24.76 20.48 -5.89
C GLY A 428 24.66 21.97 -6.19
N LEU A 429 23.46 22.50 -6.40
CA LEU A 429 23.21 23.89 -6.81
C LEU A 429 22.27 24.59 -5.83
N SER A 430 22.56 25.85 -5.51
CA SER A 430 21.68 26.68 -4.66
C SER A 430 20.27 26.81 -5.24
N SER A 431 20.16 26.90 -6.56
CA SER A 431 18.86 26.95 -7.25
C SER A 431 17.98 25.72 -7.03
N ASP A 432 18.57 24.56 -6.71
CA ASP A 432 17.83 23.34 -6.42
C ASP A 432 17.34 23.33 -4.98
N LEU A 433 18.13 23.87 -4.04
CA LEU A 433 17.70 24.12 -2.66
C LEU A 433 16.51 25.07 -2.62
N ASP A 434 16.59 26.21 -3.31
CA ASP A 434 15.50 27.18 -3.41
C ASP A 434 14.22 26.53 -3.97
N ALA A 435 14.36 25.69 -5.01
CA ALA A 435 13.21 25.00 -5.61
C ALA A 435 12.56 23.99 -4.66
N TRP A 436 13.35 23.32 -3.80
CA TRP A 436 12.80 22.45 -2.77
C TRP A 436 12.11 23.25 -1.64
N GLN A 437 12.63 24.42 -1.29
CA GLN A 437 11.98 25.32 -0.33
C GLN A 437 10.62 25.81 -0.86
N ASP A 438 10.58 26.25 -2.12
CA ASP A 438 9.33 26.65 -2.81
C ASP A 438 8.31 25.50 -2.85
N LEU A 439 8.78 24.27 -3.07
CA LEU A 439 7.94 23.08 -3.13
C LEU A 439 7.24 22.77 -1.80
N VAL A 440 7.92 23.00 -0.67
CA VAL A 440 7.38 22.71 0.68
C VAL A 440 6.75 23.91 1.36
N ALA A 441 6.77 25.09 0.74
CA ALA A 441 6.31 26.35 1.34
C ALA A 441 4.83 26.30 1.78
N ASP A 442 3.99 25.56 1.03
CA ASP A 442 2.56 25.39 1.32
C ASP A 442 2.27 24.41 2.48
N LEU A 443 3.28 23.66 2.94
CA LEU A 443 3.12 22.77 4.07
C LEU A 443 3.16 23.55 5.39
N ALA A 444 2.40 23.09 6.38
CA ALA A 444 2.44 23.65 7.73
C ALA A 444 3.88 23.60 8.32
N ALA A 445 4.28 24.61 9.09
CA ALA A 445 5.64 24.74 9.65
C ALA A 445 6.11 23.55 10.52
N GLY A 446 5.19 22.72 11.03
CA GLY A 446 5.53 21.49 11.76
C GLY A 446 5.57 20.22 10.92
N HIS A 447 5.30 20.31 9.61
CA HIS A 447 5.16 19.13 8.76
C HIS A 447 6.51 18.41 8.60
N PRO A 448 6.60 17.08 8.77
CA PRO A 448 7.87 16.35 8.74
C PRO A 448 8.70 16.55 7.48
N VAL A 449 8.05 16.58 6.31
CA VAL A 449 8.72 16.84 5.01
C VAL A 449 9.30 18.26 4.92
N ARG A 450 8.56 19.26 5.42
CA ARG A 450 9.03 20.65 5.42
C ARG A 450 10.25 20.81 6.32
N ARG A 451 10.18 20.24 7.53
CA ARG A 451 11.31 20.23 8.47
C ARG A 451 12.54 19.56 7.88
N ALA A 452 12.37 18.46 7.14
CA ALA A 452 13.47 17.78 6.48
C ALA A 452 14.19 18.64 5.42
N VAL A 453 13.49 19.58 4.78
CA VAL A 453 14.09 20.55 3.84
C VAL A 453 14.75 21.71 4.60
N GLU A 454 14.06 22.27 5.61
CA GLU A 454 14.57 23.40 6.40
C GLU A 454 15.83 23.04 7.21
N GLU A 455 15.87 21.86 7.85
CA GLU A 455 17.03 21.37 8.61
C GLU A 455 18.31 21.28 7.75
N ALA A 456 18.16 20.99 6.45
CA ALA A 456 19.30 20.91 5.53
C ALA A 456 19.79 22.30 5.09
N ALA A 457 18.91 23.31 5.08
CA ALA A 457 19.29 24.69 4.79
C ALA A 457 20.06 25.32 5.96
N ASP A 458 19.62 25.06 7.20
CA ASP A 458 20.24 25.62 8.41
C ASP A 458 21.62 24.99 8.72
N GLY A 459 21.82 23.72 8.35
CA GLY A 459 23.10 23.01 8.55
C GLY A 459 24.23 23.40 7.57
N GLY A 460 23.96 24.30 6.61
CA GLY A 460 24.94 24.79 5.64
C GLY A 460 25.66 26.09 6.02
N GLU A 461 25.34 26.67 7.18
CA GLU A 461 25.94 27.94 7.68
C GLU A 461 27.03 27.76 8.76
N GLU A 462 27.41 26.53 9.13
CA GLU A 462 28.60 26.23 9.95
C GLU A 462 29.84 25.90 9.09
#